data_AF-A0A957QM08-F1
#
_entry.id   AF-A0A957QM08-F1
#
_cell.length_a   1.000
_cell.length_b   1.000
_cell.length_c   1.000
_cell.angle_alpha   90.00
_cell.angle_beta   90.00
_cell.angle_gamma   90.00
#
_symmetry.space_group_name_H-M   'P 1'
#
loop_
_entity.id
_entity.type
_entity.pdbx_description
1 polymer ?
#
loop_
_entity_poly.entity_id
_entity_poly.type
_entity_poly.pdbx_seq_one_letter_code
_entity_poly.pdbx_strand_id
1 'polypeptide(L)'
;THLSEKGFFQALDHFDGPVLASHNNCRALVPGDRQFSDEQIRRLLERDAVIGVAFDAWMLHPGWKRGVTDRNVVDISAAVDHIDHICQLAGDCAHAAIGSDLDGGFGTEQTPKGLDRIGDLHKLIPTLRERGYSEQDVDSIFHGNWLRYFQKHLPK
;
A
#
# COMPACT_ATOMS: atom_id res chain seq x y z
N THR A 1 -9.22 -5.32 -1.50
CA THR A 1 -9.16 -4.01 -2.20
C THR A 1 -10.46 -3.72 -2.92
N HIS A 2 -10.81 -2.44 -3.18
CA HIS A 2 -12.05 -1.95 -3.83
C HIS A 2 -13.39 -2.17 -3.12
N LEU A 3 -13.50 -3.10 -2.16
CA LEU A 3 -14.70 -3.26 -1.35
C LEU A 3 -15.05 -1.96 -0.64
N SER A 4 -16.35 -1.62 -0.61
CA SER A 4 -16.85 -0.57 0.29
C SER A 4 -16.58 -0.95 1.73
N GLU A 5 -16.55 0.03 2.63
CA GLU A 5 -16.28 -0.23 4.05
C GLU A 5 -17.27 -1.24 4.65
N LYS A 6 -18.57 -1.11 4.34
CA LYS A 6 -19.58 -2.10 4.74
C LYS A 6 -19.27 -3.50 4.18
N GLY A 7 -18.97 -3.60 2.88
CA GLY A 7 -18.65 -4.87 2.25
C GLY A 7 -17.36 -5.50 2.79
N PHE A 8 -16.39 -4.67 3.16
CA PHE A 8 -15.15 -5.09 3.81
C PHE A 8 -15.42 -5.77 5.15
N PHE A 9 -16.18 -5.15 6.06
CA PHE A 9 -16.47 -5.74 7.36
C PHE A 9 -17.31 -7.02 7.22
N GLN A 10 -18.34 -6.99 6.37
CA GLN A 10 -19.15 -8.18 6.09
C GLN A 10 -18.30 -9.35 5.55
N ALA A 11 -17.36 -9.07 4.65
CA ALA A 11 -16.46 -10.10 4.14
C ALA A 11 -15.60 -10.71 5.25
N LEU A 12 -15.03 -9.89 6.14
CA LEU A 12 -14.22 -10.38 7.26
C LEU A 12 -15.03 -11.16 8.30
N ASP A 13 -16.29 -10.79 8.51
CA ASP A 13 -17.19 -11.46 9.46
C ASP A 13 -17.72 -12.81 8.92
N HIS A 14 -17.71 -13.01 7.60
CA HIS A 14 -18.21 -14.24 6.96
C HIS A 14 -17.12 -15.18 6.45
N PHE A 15 -15.87 -14.71 6.33
CA PHE A 15 -14.77 -15.49 5.81
C PHE A 15 -13.63 -15.58 6.82
N ASP A 16 -13.35 -16.78 7.31
CA ASP A 16 -12.30 -17.06 8.29
C ASP A 16 -10.93 -17.38 7.66
N GLY A 17 -10.86 -17.47 6.33
CA GLY A 17 -9.63 -17.80 5.62
C GLY A 17 -8.63 -16.63 5.54
N PRO A 18 -7.50 -16.84 4.86
CA PRO A 18 -6.47 -15.81 4.72
C PRO A 18 -6.94 -14.67 3.82
N VAL A 19 -6.68 -13.42 4.23
CA VAL A 19 -7.04 -12.21 3.49
C VAL A 19 -5.80 -11.34 3.24
N LEU A 20 -5.83 -10.62 2.12
CA LEU A 20 -4.83 -9.61 1.77
C LEU A 20 -5.51 -8.39 1.15
N ALA A 21 -4.81 -7.27 1.12
CA ALA A 21 -5.18 -6.13 0.30
C ALA A 21 -4.10 -5.91 -0.75
N SER A 22 -4.41 -6.15 -2.02
CA SER A 22 -3.42 -6.14 -3.10
C SER A 22 -2.84 -4.75 -3.37
N HIS A 23 -3.68 -3.70 -3.28
CA HIS A 23 -3.32 -2.31 -3.58
C HIS A 23 -4.26 -1.31 -2.89
N ASN A 24 -3.87 -0.81 -1.73
CA ASN A 24 -4.67 0.07 -0.88
C ASN A 24 -3.78 1.03 -0.08
N ASN A 25 -4.28 2.25 0.16
CA ASN A 25 -3.57 3.29 0.91
C ASN A 25 -4.34 3.67 2.18
N CYS A 26 -3.76 4.58 2.97
CA CYS A 26 -4.22 4.96 4.31
C CYS A 26 -5.06 6.24 4.27
N ARG A 27 -6.28 6.19 4.80
CA ARG A 27 -7.23 7.32 4.84
C ARG A 27 -6.77 8.45 5.74
N ALA A 28 -5.95 8.12 6.75
CA ALA A 28 -5.32 9.09 7.64
C ALA A 28 -4.41 10.09 6.89
N LEU A 29 -3.83 9.70 5.75
CA LEU A 29 -2.92 10.52 4.95
C LEU A 29 -3.63 11.16 3.74
N VAL A 30 -4.48 10.38 3.06
CA VAL A 30 -5.27 10.83 1.90
C VAL A 30 -6.74 10.51 2.15
N PRO A 31 -7.58 11.51 2.48
CA PRO A 31 -9.00 11.29 2.72
C PRO A 31 -9.73 10.77 1.48
N GLY A 32 -10.53 9.71 1.66
CA GLY A 32 -11.36 9.14 0.60
C GLY A 32 -11.83 7.73 0.92
N ASP A 33 -12.92 7.32 0.28
CA ASP A 33 -13.55 6.00 0.49
C ASP A 33 -12.74 4.85 -0.11
N ARG A 34 -11.80 5.17 -1.01
CA ARG A 34 -10.90 4.17 -1.62
C ARG A 34 -9.82 3.70 -0.66
N GLN A 35 -9.40 4.57 0.24
CA GLN A 35 -8.37 4.32 1.25
C GLN A 35 -8.98 3.66 2.47
N PHE A 36 -8.20 2.85 3.17
CA PHE A 36 -8.65 2.21 4.40
C PHE A 36 -8.54 3.15 5.60
N SER A 37 -9.56 3.13 6.46
CA SER A 37 -9.43 3.69 7.81
C SER A 37 -8.43 2.86 8.62
N ASP A 38 -7.90 3.46 9.69
CA ASP A 38 -7.03 2.73 10.63
C ASP A 38 -7.76 1.55 11.28
N GLU A 39 -9.08 1.63 11.42
CA GLU A 39 -9.90 0.49 11.88
C GLU A 39 -9.86 -0.67 10.89
N GLN A 40 -10.08 -0.40 9.60
CA GLN A 40 -9.96 -1.42 8.56
C GLN A 40 -8.55 -2.00 8.49
N ILE A 41 -7.51 -1.17 8.63
CA ILE A 41 -6.12 -1.64 8.69
C ILE A 41 -5.94 -2.56 9.90
N ARG A 42 -6.33 -2.16 11.12
CA ARG A 42 -6.23 -3.01 12.31
C ARG A 42 -6.93 -4.35 12.16
N ARG A 43 -8.13 -4.40 11.57
CA ARG A 43 -8.83 -5.66 11.28
C ARG A 43 -8.08 -6.57 10.30
N LEU A 44 -7.34 -6.00 9.34
CA LEU A 44 -6.46 -6.77 8.47
C LEU A 44 -5.23 -7.29 9.22
N LEU A 45 -4.63 -6.47 10.10
CA LEU A 45 -3.49 -6.86 10.93
C LEU A 45 -3.84 -8.02 11.88
N GLU A 46 -5.02 -7.98 12.51
CA GLU A 46 -5.57 -9.09 13.33
C GLU A 46 -5.67 -10.41 12.57
N ARG A 47 -5.73 -10.35 11.24
CA ARG A 47 -5.85 -11.51 10.34
C ARG A 47 -4.52 -11.90 9.67
N ASP A 48 -3.40 -11.35 10.16
CA ASP A 48 -2.05 -11.54 9.59
C ASP A 48 -1.98 -11.21 8.08
N ALA A 49 -2.80 -10.23 7.66
CA ALA A 49 -2.87 -9.85 6.25
C ALA A 49 -1.65 -9.03 5.82
N VAL A 50 -1.35 -9.07 4.52
CA VAL A 50 -0.40 -8.16 3.88
C VAL A 50 -1.16 -7.12 3.06
N ILE A 51 -0.72 -5.86 3.14
CA ILE A 51 -1.31 -4.69 2.50
C ILE A 51 -0.29 -4.11 1.52
N GLY A 52 -0.57 -4.21 0.23
CA GLY A 52 0.20 -3.55 -0.83
C GLY A 52 -0.19 -2.08 -0.96
N VAL A 53 0.78 -1.17 -0.93
CA VAL A 53 0.57 0.27 -1.17
C VAL A 53 0.55 0.58 -2.66
N ALA A 54 -0.45 1.35 -3.09
CA ALA A 54 -0.70 1.74 -4.47
C ALA A 54 -0.05 3.08 -4.84
N PHE A 55 0.30 3.23 -6.12
CA PHE A 55 1.10 4.34 -6.64
C PHE A 55 0.33 5.23 -7.61
N ASP A 56 -1.00 5.14 -7.62
CA ASP A 56 -1.83 6.13 -8.30
C ASP A 56 -1.80 7.44 -7.51
N ALA A 57 -1.44 8.55 -8.15
CA ALA A 57 -1.14 9.83 -7.50
C ALA A 57 -2.32 10.38 -6.72
N TRP A 58 -3.56 10.12 -7.15
CA TRP A 58 -4.74 10.53 -6.40
C TRP A 58 -4.91 9.79 -5.08
N MET A 59 -4.28 8.62 -4.94
CA MET A 59 -4.23 7.87 -3.69
C MET A 59 -3.07 8.26 -2.78
N LEU A 60 -2.16 9.12 -3.27
CA LEU A 60 -0.97 9.60 -2.55
C LEU A 60 -1.02 11.10 -2.23
N HIS A 61 -1.90 11.86 -2.89
CA HIS A 61 -2.02 13.30 -2.71
C HIS A 61 -3.45 13.73 -2.34
N PRO A 62 -3.66 14.38 -1.19
CA PRO A 62 -4.99 14.86 -0.80
C PRO A 62 -5.48 15.95 -1.76
N GLY A 63 -6.76 15.89 -2.13
CA GLY A 63 -7.38 16.90 -3.00
C GLY A 63 -7.02 16.79 -4.49
N TRP A 64 -6.44 15.66 -4.92
CA TRP A 64 -6.17 15.40 -6.33
C TRP A 64 -7.42 15.53 -7.20
N LYS A 65 -7.29 16.22 -8.34
CA LYS A 65 -8.32 16.35 -9.36
C LYS A 65 -7.82 15.77 -10.67
N ARG A 66 -8.41 14.65 -11.10
CA ARG A 66 -8.02 13.95 -12.33
C ARG A 66 -8.08 14.89 -13.55
N GLY A 67 -6.99 14.94 -14.31
CA GLY A 67 -6.84 15.79 -15.49
C GLY A 67 -6.58 17.28 -15.18
N VAL A 68 -6.42 17.66 -13.91
CA VAL A 68 -6.16 19.04 -13.48
C VAL A 68 -4.91 19.13 -12.61
N THR A 69 -4.78 18.27 -11.61
CA THR A 69 -3.59 18.23 -10.74
C THR A 69 -2.43 17.62 -11.50
N ASP A 70 -1.28 18.30 -11.49
CA ASP A 70 -0.05 17.82 -12.12
C ASP A 70 0.61 16.74 -11.26
N ARG A 71 1.08 15.65 -11.87
CA ARG A 71 1.75 14.55 -11.15
C ARG A 71 2.95 14.98 -10.31
N ASN A 72 3.60 16.09 -10.65
CA ASN A 72 4.81 16.56 -9.99
C ASN A 72 4.56 17.11 -8.59
N VAL A 73 3.29 17.28 -8.17
CA VAL A 73 2.94 17.71 -6.81
C VAL A 73 3.17 16.64 -5.75
N VAL A 74 3.34 15.38 -6.16
CA VAL A 74 3.56 14.24 -5.26
C VAL A 74 4.73 13.42 -5.73
N ASP A 75 5.64 13.10 -4.81
CA ASP A 75 6.83 12.31 -5.06
C ASP A 75 6.60 10.84 -4.71
N ILE A 76 7.35 9.92 -5.33
CA ILE A 76 7.27 8.49 -5.07
C ILE A 76 7.47 8.16 -3.58
N SER A 77 8.20 8.99 -2.83
CA SER A 77 8.37 8.90 -1.38
C SER A 77 7.05 8.98 -0.59
N ALA A 78 5.97 9.55 -1.14
CA ALA A 78 4.65 9.54 -0.50
C ALA A 78 4.10 8.11 -0.32
N ALA A 79 4.51 7.15 -1.16
CA ALA A 79 4.19 5.75 -0.92
C ALA A 79 4.87 5.22 0.36
N VAL A 80 6.04 5.74 0.71
CA VAL A 80 6.72 5.40 1.98
C VAL A 80 5.93 5.93 3.18
N ASP A 81 5.25 7.07 3.08
CA ASP A 81 4.37 7.56 4.16
C ASP A 81 3.26 6.55 4.48
N HIS A 82 2.65 5.96 3.46
CA HIS A 82 1.63 4.94 3.64
C HIS A 82 2.20 3.62 4.17
N ILE A 83 3.36 3.18 3.68
CA ILE A 83 4.05 1.99 4.19
C ILE A 83 4.37 2.18 5.67
N ASP A 84 4.95 3.32 6.03
CA ASP A 84 5.33 3.65 7.41
C ASP A 84 4.11 3.71 8.33
N HIS A 85 3.01 4.35 7.92
CA HIS A 85 1.78 4.37 8.71
C HIS A 85 1.23 2.96 9.01
N ILE A 86 1.25 2.04 8.02
CA ILE A 86 0.86 0.64 8.22
C ILE A 86 1.80 -0.02 9.24
N CYS A 87 3.11 0.19 9.10
CA CYS A 87 4.10 -0.37 10.01
C CYS A 87 3.94 0.15 11.44
N GLN A 88 3.66 1.45 11.64
CA GLN A 88 3.43 2.03 12.96
C GLN A 88 2.17 1.46 13.63
N LEU A 89 1.12 1.19 12.85
CA LEU A 89 -0.09 0.53 13.36
C LEU A 89 0.16 -0.94 13.74
N ALA A 90 1.02 -1.63 13.00
CA ALA A 90 1.38 -3.03 13.26
C ALA A 90 2.42 -3.21 14.38
N GLY A 91 3.32 -2.24 14.54
CA GLY A 91 4.51 -2.36 15.39
C GLY A 91 5.70 -3.06 14.71
N ASP A 92 5.57 -3.45 13.43
CA ASP A 92 6.61 -4.07 12.61
C ASP A 92 6.36 -3.82 11.11
N CYS A 93 7.24 -4.33 10.23
CA CYS A 93 7.10 -4.20 8.79
C CYS A 93 6.35 -5.35 8.11
N ALA A 94 5.92 -6.39 8.83
CA ALA A 94 5.51 -7.68 8.27
C ALA A 94 4.22 -7.61 7.43
N HIS A 95 3.46 -6.53 7.59
CA HIS A 95 2.14 -6.33 6.99
C HIS A 95 2.11 -5.31 5.84
N ALA A 96 3.22 -4.63 5.57
CA ALA A 96 3.32 -3.65 4.49
C ALA A 96 4.06 -4.24 3.28
N ALA A 97 3.59 -3.94 2.07
CA ALA A 97 4.24 -4.35 0.84
C ALA A 97 4.01 -3.36 -0.32
N ILE A 98 4.67 -3.60 -1.45
CA ILE A 98 4.40 -2.88 -2.70
C ILE A 98 3.21 -3.53 -3.42
N GLY A 99 2.21 -2.71 -3.79
CA GLY A 99 1.03 -3.12 -4.54
C GLY A 99 0.73 -2.08 -5.63
N SER A 100 1.60 -2.01 -6.63
CA SER A 100 1.82 -0.76 -7.39
C SER A 100 0.59 -0.18 -8.09
N ASP A 101 -0.31 -1.04 -8.57
CA ASP A 101 -1.43 -0.71 -9.44
C ASP A 101 -1.00 -0.07 -10.78
N LEU A 102 0.29 -0.19 -11.16
CA LEU A 102 0.78 0.27 -12.46
C LEU A 102 0.04 -0.44 -13.59
N ASP A 103 -0.28 0.32 -14.65
CA ASP A 103 -1.16 -0.08 -15.75
C ASP A 103 -2.61 -0.43 -15.32
N GLY A 104 -3.02 -0.10 -14.10
CA GLY A 104 -4.37 -0.32 -13.54
C GLY A 104 -5.46 0.62 -14.06
N GLY A 105 -5.20 1.35 -15.15
CA GLY A 105 -6.11 2.36 -15.73
C GLY A 105 -5.56 3.79 -15.75
N PHE A 106 -4.27 3.95 -15.49
CA PHE A 106 -3.54 5.22 -15.58
C PHE A 106 -2.12 4.98 -16.12
N GLY A 107 -1.58 5.98 -16.80
CA GLY A 107 -0.19 6.02 -17.22
C GLY A 107 0.64 6.98 -16.38
N THR A 108 1.74 7.45 -16.95
CA THR A 108 2.65 8.38 -16.27
C THR A 108 1.98 9.69 -15.89
N GLU A 109 0.87 10.07 -16.50
CA GLU A 109 0.08 11.25 -16.15
C GLU A 109 -0.53 11.19 -14.75
N GLN A 110 -0.62 10.02 -14.11
CA GLN A 110 -1.06 9.86 -12.72
C GLN A 110 -0.13 8.97 -11.87
N THR A 111 1.08 8.64 -12.31
CA THR A 111 2.09 8.11 -11.36
C THR A 111 2.77 9.28 -10.63
N PRO A 112 3.20 9.15 -9.37
CA PRO A 112 3.92 10.21 -8.68
C PRO A 112 5.25 10.52 -9.35
N LYS A 113 5.76 11.74 -9.14
CA LYS A 113 7.10 12.15 -9.56
C LYS A 113 8.14 11.13 -9.11
N GLY A 114 9.05 10.77 -10.02
CA GLY A 114 10.10 9.79 -9.76
C GLY A 114 9.74 8.36 -10.15
N LEU A 115 8.47 8.08 -10.51
CA LEU A 115 8.02 6.78 -11.01
C LEU A 115 7.57 6.87 -12.48
N ASP A 116 8.49 6.64 -13.41
CA ASP A 116 8.20 6.66 -14.85
C ASP A 116 8.11 5.24 -15.44
N ARG A 117 8.72 4.26 -14.76
CA ARG A 117 8.71 2.83 -15.12
C ARG A 117 8.75 1.96 -13.88
N ILE A 118 8.32 0.71 -13.99
CA ILE A 118 8.38 -0.27 -12.89
C ILE A 118 9.77 -0.37 -12.24
N GLY A 119 10.83 -0.22 -13.04
CA GLY A 119 12.21 -0.26 -12.56
C GLY A 119 12.56 0.87 -11.59
N ASP A 120 11.76 1.93 -11.47
CA ASP A 120 12.02 3.06 -10.57
C ASP A 120 11.63 2.79 -9.11
N LEU A 121 10.97 1.67 -8.80
CA LEU A 121 10.58 1.33 -7.42
C LEU A 121 11.77 1.26 -6.45
N HIS A 122 12.98 0.96 -6.93
CA HIS A 122 14.21 0.99 -6.11
C HIS A 122 14.49 2.38 -5.50
N LYS A 123 13.91 3.46 -6.04
CA LYS A 123 14.05 4.81 -5.50
C LYS A 123 13.38 5.00 -4.14
N LEU A 124 12.56 4.05 -3.69
CA LEU A 124 12.00 4.03 -2.33
C LEU A 124 13.04 3.67 -1.27
N ILE A 125 14.08 2.92 -1.65
CA ILE A 125 15.06 2.34 -0.71
C ILE A 125 15.74 3.41 0.16
N PRO A 126 16.24 4.55 -0.40
CA PRO A 126 16.85 5.59 0.42
C PRO A 126 15.89 6.15 1.47
N THR A 127 14.64 6.45 1.09
CA THR A 127 13.64 7.00 2.02
C THR A 127 13.25 6.00 3.11
N LEU A 128 13.15 4.70 2.80
CA LEU A 128 12.94 3.66 3.82
C LEU A 128 14.12 3.60 4.80
N ARG A 129 15.36 3.61 4.31
CA ARG A 129 16.56 3.60 5.16
C ARG A 129 16.64 4.84 6.05
N GLU A 130 16.31 6.02 5.51
CA GLU A 130 16.26 7.27 6.27
C GLU A 130 15.23 7.22 7.42
N ARG A 131 14.16 6.44 7.27
CA ARG A 131 13.16 6.19 8.34
C ARG A 131 13.57 5.10 9.33
N GLY A 132 14.73 4.50 9.16
CA GLY A 132 15.27 3.49 10.09
C GLY A 132 14.91 2.05 9.77
N TYR A 133 14.31 1.77 8.60
CA TYR A 133 14.11 0.40 8.14
C TYR A 133 15.46 -0.26 7.84
N SER A 134 15.67 -1.47 8.38
CA SER A 134 16.85 -2.26 8.09
C SER A 134 16.83 -2.80 6.66
N GLU A 135 17.96 -3.28 6.16
CA GLU A 135 18.02 -3.98 4.86
C GLU A 135 17.02 -5.13 4.79
N GLN A 136 16.86 -5.88 5.88
CA GLN A 136 15.91 -6.98 5.96
C GLN A 136 14.45 -6.51 5.91
N ASP A 137 14.14 -5.37 6.52
CA ASP A 137 12.80 -4.77 6.42
C ASP A 137 12.51 -4.30 4.99
N VAL A 138 13.49 -3.68 4.33
CA VAL A 138 13.38 -3.24 2.94
C VAL A 138 13.10 -4.44 2.02
N ASP A 139 13.86 -5.52 2.14
CA ASP A 139 13.63 -6.75 1.36
C ASP A 139 12.24 -7.35 1.66
N SER A 140 11.82 -7.31 2.93
CA SER A 140 10.50 -7.79 3.34
C SER A 140 9.36 -6.99 2.70
N ILE A 141 9.46 -5.65 2.70
CA ILE A 141 8.48 -4.76 2.07
C ILE A 141 8.47 -4.94 0.54
N PHE A 142 9.63 -5.10 -0.09
CA PHE A 142 9.71 -5.24 -1.55
C PHE A 142 9.16 -6.57 -2.06
N HIS A 143 9.38 -7.66 -1.33
CA HIS A 143 8.91 -8.98 -1.75
C HIS A 143 8.68 -9.98 -0.61
N GLY A 144 9.48 -9.94 0.46
CA GLY A 144 9.48 -10.99 1.49
C GLY A 144 8.12 -11.20 2.16
N ASN A 145 7.36 -10.14 2.40
CA ASN A 145 6.03 -10.21 3.00
C ASN A 145 5.02 -10.90 2.08
N TRP A 146 5.06 -10.59 0.77
CA TRP A 146 4.24 -11.29 -0.20
C TRP A 146 4.61 -12.77 -0.31
N LEU A 147 5.90 -13.08 -0.40
CA LEU A 147 6.38 -14.47 -0.47
C LEU A 147 5.95 -15.26 0.77
N ARG A 148 6.14 -14.69 1.98
CA ARG A 148 5.70 -15.27 3.26
C ARG A 148 4.22 -15.59 3.22
N TYR A 149 3.39 -14.64 2.82
CA TYR A 149 1.94 -14.81 2.76
C TYR A 149 1.54 -15.92 1.78
N PHE A 150 2.06 -15.89 0.54
CA PHE A 150 1.68 -16.86 -0.48
C PHE A 150 2.20 -18.27 -0.17
N GLN A 151 3.42 -18.42 0.35
CA GLN A 151 3.96 -19.72 0.77
C GLN A 151 3.16 -20.34 1.92
N LYS A 152 2.59 -19.53 2.80
CA LYS A 152 1.76 -19.99 3.93
C LYS A 152 0.37 -20.44 3.49
N HIS A 153 -0.20 -19.82 2.45
CA HIS A 153 -1.62 -19.94 2.14
C HIS A 153 -1.95 -20.59 0.79
N LEU A 154 -1.01 -20.70 -0.14
CA LEU A 154 -1.22 -21.42 -1.39
C LEU A 154 -0.94 -22.93 -1.23
N PRO A 155 -1.64 -23.79 -1.99
CA PRO A 155 -1.33 -25.21 -2.05
C PRO A 155 0.11 -25.48 -2.47
N LYS A 156 0.69 -26.56 -1.96
CA LYS A 156 2.00 -27.07 -2.36
C LYS A 156 1.92 -27.90 -3.63
#